data_AF-A0A1H7R641-F1
#
_entry.id   AF-A0A1H7R641-F1
#
_cell.length_a   1.000
_cell.length_b   1.000
_cell.length_c   1.000
_cell.angle_alpha   90.00
_cell.angle_beta   90.00
_cell.angle_gamma   90.00
#
_symmetry.space_group_name_H-M   'P 1'
#
loop_
_entity.id
_entity.type
_entity.pdbx_description
1 polymer ?
#
loop_
_entity_poly.entity_id
_entity_poly.type
_entity_poly.pdbx_seq_one_letter_code
_entity_poly.pdbx_strand_id
1 'polypeptide(L)'
;MTHVASVFSVAFPALPAPPAFPPLTLLSRVLLVSALAWGGAQARAADVVEAQAQAQAQAQAQANLQTRAELKAKRAEVQKTYDDKVKDCRARFVVTTCLEQAQAWRIEALHPIQRQEKEVNALERQQRADAQRERIQAKDKDAAEQASRHGNDAVKAAARPGPAASLPPSRTPRAHPAQHERQVQRQQAEAERKAAERRQAAADRAAAQEEQQRQARQQAEKRAGKASDPKRTAPVHLPTPSASDIRSIPPR
;
A
#
# COMPACT_ATOMS: atom_id res chain seq x y z
N MET A 1 8.26 23.95 21.66
CA MET A 1 9.43 24.08 22.56
C MET A 1 9.65 22.71 23.15
N THR A 2 10.52 21.85 22.64
CA THR A 2 11.98 21.94 22.63
C THR A 2 12.55 21.08 21.49
N HIS A 3 13.43 21.67 20.67
CA HIS A 3 14.24 20.95 19.70
C HIS A 3 15.48 20.39 20.40
N VAL A 4 15.78 19.10 20.22
CA VAL A 4 17.07 18.52 20.56
C VAL A 4 17.79 18.23 19.25
N ALA A 5 18.69 19.15 18.87
CA ALA A 5 19.62 18.97 17.77
C ALA A 5 20.80 18.14 18.28
N SER A 6 20.92 16.91 17.78
CA SER A 6 22.08 16.05 18.04
C SER A 6 23.05 16.18 16.87
N VAL A 7 24.17 16.87 17.11
CA VAL A 7 25.26 17.09 16.16
C VAL A 7 26.23 15.93 16.31
N PHE A 8 26.17 14.96 15.40
CA PHE A 8 27.21 13.92 15.29
C PHE A 8 28.34 14.46 14.42
N SER A 9 29.40 14.94 15.07
CA SER A 9 30.68 15.23 14.44
C SER A 9 31.49 13.94 14.38
N VAL A 10 31.66 13.37 13.19
CA VAL A 10 32.48 12.18 12.98
C VAL A 10 33.81 12.62 12.38
N ALA A 11 34.88 12.49 13.17
CA ALA A 11 36.25 12.75 12.76
C ALA A 11 36.69 11.71 11.72
N PHE A 12 37.14 12.20 10.56
CA PHE A 12 37.67 11.39 9.47
C PHE A 12 39.18 11.16 9.71
N PRO A 13 39.65 9.91 9.87
CA PRO A 13 41.09 9.65 9.97
C PRO A 13 41.74 9.83 8.59
N ALA A 14 42.89 10.51 8.59
CA ALA A 14 43.73 10.72 7.42
C ALA A 14 44.29 9.39 6.90
N LEU A 15 44.04 9.09 5.63
CA LEU A 15 44.58 7.92 4.96
C LEU A 15 46.09 8.08 4.68
N PRO A 16 46.89 7.02 4.87
CA PRO A 16 48.31 7.01 4.53
C PRO A 16 48.53 6.92 3.01
N ALA A 17 49.63 7.53 2.57
CA ALA A 17 50.05 7.62 1.17
C ALA A 17 50.38 6.24 0.55
N PRO A 18 50.08 6.03 -0.74
CA PRO A 18 50.37 4.78 -1.43
C PRO A 18 51.87 4.62 -1.76
N PRO A 19 52.42 3.40 -1.69
CA PRO A 19 53.79 3.12 -2.12
C PRO A 19 53.92 3.10 -3.64
N ALA A 20 55.12 3.48 -4.11
CA ALA A 20 55.50 3.54 -5.52
C ALA A 20 55.53 2.15 -6.17
N PHE A 21 54.83 2.01 -7.30
CA PHE A 21 54.79 0.79 -8.10
C PHE A 21 56.00 0.67 -9.04
N PRO A 22 56.56 -0.55 -9.21
CA PRO A 22 57.60 -0.80 -10.20
C PRO A 22 57.03 -0.94 -11.63
N PRO A 23 57.86 -0.73 -12.68
CA PRO A 23 57.44 -0.76 -14.07
C PRO A 23 57.12 -2.20 -14.53
N LEU A 24 55.83 -2.46 -14.76
CA LEU A 24 55.32 -3.68 -15.35
C LEU A 24 55.47 -3.64 -16.88
N THR A 25 56.63 -4.05 -17.38
CA THR A 25 56.81 -4.37 -18.80
C THR A 25 57.28 -5.82 -18.92
N LEU A 26 56.33 -6.77 -19.03
CA LEU A 26 56.49 -8.13 -19.64
C LEU A 26 55.50 -9.20 -19.13
N LEU A 27 54.39 -8.84 -18.47
CA LEU A 27 53.32 -9.80 -18.09
C LEU A 27 51.98 -9.52 -18.83
N SER A 28 52.02 -8.81 -19.95
CA SER A 28 50.83 -8.31 -20.64
C SER A 28 50.16 -9.28 -21.62
N ARG A 29 50.74 -10.46 -21.89
CA ARG A 29 50.19 -11.42 -22.88
C ARG A 29 49.55 -12.68 -22.32
N VAL A 30 49.80 -13.04 -21.06
CA VAL A 30 49.15 -14.23 -20.44
C VAL A 30 47.81 -13.87 -19.77
N LEU A 31 47.66 -12.63 -19.27
CA LEU A 31 46.41 -12.17 -18.64
C LEU A 31 45.25 -11.91 -19.63
N LEU A 32 45.54 -11.68 -20.91
CA LEU A 32 44.48 -11.37 -21.89
C LEU A 32 43.65 -12.60 -22.29
N VAL A 33 44.18 -13.81 -22.12
CA VAL A 33 43.44 -15.06 -22.43
C VAL A 33 42.58 -15.51 -21.25
N SER A 34 42.98 -15.24 -20.01
CA SER A 34 42.18 -15.57 -18.82
C SER A 34 40.95 -14.66 -18.62
N ALA A 35 40.96 -13.42 -19.14
CA ALA A 35 39.83 -12.49 -19.02
C ALA A 35 38.60 -12.90 -19.86
N LEU A 36 38.80 -13.59 -20.99
CA LEU A 36 37.70 -14.05 -21.86
C LEU A 36 36.99 -15.30 -21.30
N ALA A 37 37.67 -16.13 -20.50
CA ALA A 37 37.07 -17.32 -19.89
C ALA A 37 36.22 -17.00 -18.64
N TRP A 38 36.48 -15.89 -17.94
CA TRP A 38 35.69 -15.47 -16.77
C TRP A 38 34.41 -14.69 -17.12
N GLY A 39 34.35 -14.03 -18.28
CA GLY A 39 33.16 -13.27 -18.70
C GLY A 39 31.92 -14.14 -18.94
N GLY A 40 32.08 -15.35 -19.47
CA GLY A 40 30.97 -16.28 -19.72
C GLY A 40 30.38 -16.90 -18.44
N ALA A 41 31.16 -16.95 -17.35
CA ALA A 41 30.69 -17.46 -16.06
C ALA A 41 29.82 -16.43 -15.31
N GLN A 42 30.09 -15.13 -15.47
CA GLN A 42 29.32 -14.07 -14.79
C GLN A 42 27.92 -13.87 -15.40
N ALA A 43 27.77 -14.03 -16.73
CA ALA A 43 26.45 -13.92 -17.37
C ALA A 43 25.47 -15.00 -16.88
N ARG A 44 25.92 -16.25 -16.73
CA ARG A 44 25.09 -17.35 -16.20
C ARG A 44 24.74 -17.20 -14.72
N ALA A 45 25.55 -16.48 -13.94
CA ALA A 45 25.25 -16.24 -12.53
C ALA A 45 24.08 -15.26 -12.34
N ALA A 46 23.92 -14.27 -13.24
CA ALA A 46 22.81 -13.32 -13.19
C ALA A 46 21.45 -13.99 -13.47
N ASP A 47 21.40 -14.86 -14.49
CA ASP A 47 20.17 -15.59 -14.85
C ASP A 47 19.67 -16.50 -13.72
N VAL A 48 20.59 -17.12 -12.97
CA VAL A 48 20.23 -18.01 -11.85
C VAL A 48 19.65 -17.22 -10.67
N VAL A 49 20.16 -16.03 -10.37
CA VAL A 49 19.64 -15.18 -9.28
C VAL A 49 18.24 -14.68 -9.59
N GLU A 50 17.98 -14.30 -10.85
CA GLU A 50 16.66 -13.81 -11.27
C GLU A 50 15.62 -14.95 -11.30
N ALA A 51 16.00 -16.14 -11.77
CA ALA A 51 15.16 -17.33 -11.70
C ALA A 51 14.84 -17.74 -10.24
N GLN A 52 15.82 -17.63 -9.34
CA GLN A 52 15.64 -17.95 -7.92
C GLN A 52 14.72 -16.94 -7.21
N ALA A 53 14.83 -15.65 -7.54
CA ALA A 53 13.92 -14.61 -7.04
C ALA A 53 12.48 -14.83 -7.51
N GLN A 54 12.27 -15.22 -8.77
CA GLN A 54 10.95 -15.56 -9.30
C GLN A 54 10.35 -16.79 -8.62
N ALA A 55 11.14 -17.85 -8.40
CA ALA A 55 10.69 -19.04 -7.69
C ALA A 55 10.30 -18.74 -6.24
N GLN A 56 11.05 -17.88 -5.54
CA GLN A 56 10.72 -17.44 -4.19
C GLN A 56 9.42 -16.63 -4.16
N ALA A 57 9.21 -15.72 -5.11
CA ALA A 57 7.97 -14.95 -5.22
C ALA A 57 6.75 -15.85 -5.48
N GLN A 58 6.91 -16.87 -6.33
CA GLN A 58 5.85 -17.86 -6.60
C GLN A 58 5.54 -18.73 -5.37
N ALA A 59 6.56 -19.19 -4.64
CA ALA A 59 6.38 -19.95 -3.40
C ALA A 59 5.66 -19.12 -2.32
N GLN A 60 6.02 -17.85 -2.17
CA GLN A 60 5.34 -16.92 -1.25
C GLN A 60 3.89 -16.67 -1.66
N ALA A 61 3.62 -16.50 -2.96
CA ALA A 61 2.26 -16.37 -3.47
C ALA A 61 1.42 -17.62 -3.18
N GLN A 62 1.98 -18.81 -3.36
CA GLN A 62 1.31 -20.07 -3.03
C GLN A 62 1.04 -20.22 -1.53
N ALA A 63 2.00 -19.87 -0.67
CA ALA A 63 1.82 -19.85 0.78
C ALA A 63 0.71 -18.87 1.22
N ASN A 64 0.64 -17.68 0.60
CA ASN A 64 -0.43 -16.71 0.83
C ASN A 64 -1.80 -17.21 0.37
N LEU A 65 -1.88 -17.99 -0.71
CA LEU A 65 -3.13 -18.62 -1.15
C LEU A 65 -3.59 -19.71 -0.18
N GLN A 66 -2.67 -20.53 0.34
CA GLN A 66 -2.99 -21.56 1.33
C GLN A 66 -3.54 -20.95 2.62
N THR A 67 -2.88 -19.92 3.16
CA THR A 67 -3.36 -19.21 4.36
C THR A 67 -4.74 -18.59 4.17
N ARG A 68 -5.06 -18.08 2.98
CA ARG A 68 -6.42 -17.57 2.66
C ARG A 68 -7.47 -18.68 2.63
N ALA A 69 -7.15 -19.82 2.06
CA ALA A 69 -8.05 -20.97 2.03
C ALA A 69 -8.36 -21.45 3.45
N GLU A 70 -7.35 -21.50 4.33
CA GLU A 70 -7.51 -21.84 5.74
C GLU A 70 -8.39 -20.84 6.50
N LEU A 71 -8.16 -19.53 6.32
CA LEU A 71 -9.01 -18.50 6.96
C LEU A 71 -10.46 -18.57 6.48
N LYS A 72 -10.68 -18.88 5.21
CA LYS A 72 -12.03 -19.11 4.65
C LYS A 72 -12.69 -20.35 5.25
N ALA A 73 -11.94 -21.44 5.41
CA ALA A 73 -12.44 -22.66 6.05
C ALA A 73 -12.84 -22.39 7.51
N LYS A 74 -11.99 -21.69 8.28
CA LYS A 74 -12.29 -21.27 9.66
C LYS A 74 -13.55 -20.40 9.75
N ARG A 75 -13.74 -19.46 8.82
CA ARG A 75 -14.97 -18.65 8.76
C ARG A 75 -16.20 -19.51 8.49
N ALA A 76 -16.09 -20.47 7.57
CA ALA A 76 -17.18 -21.38 7.24
C ALA A 76 -17.55 -22.27 8.44
N GLU A 77 -16.56 -22.74 9.20
CA GLU A 77 -16.76 -23.50 10.44
C GLU A 77 -17.51 -22.67 11.50
N VAL A 78 -17.05 -21.45 11.78
CA VAL A 78 -17.74 -20.54 12.73
C VAL A 78 -19.17 -20.25 12.27
N GLN A 79 -19.38 -20.06 10.97
CA GLN A 79 -20.72 -19.83 10.41
C GLN A 79 -21.61 -21.06 10.60
N LYS A 80 -21.11 -22.26 10.32
CA LYS A 80 -21.85 -23.51 10.52
C LYS A 80 -22.27 -23.68 11.99
N THR A 81 -21.33 -23.47 12.93
CA THR A 81 -21.64 -23.56 14.36
C THR A 81 -22.67 -22.50 14.79
N TYR A 82 -22.61 -21.29 14.23
CA TYR A 82 -23.63 -20.27 14.46
C TYR A 82 -25.00 -20.72 13.94
N ASP A 83 -25.07 -21.26 12.72
CA ASP A 83 -26.33 -21.72 12.13
C ASP A 83 -26.95 -22.86 12.95
N ASP A 84 -26.12 -23.76 13.49
CA ASP A 84 -26.57 -24.82 14.40
C ASP A 84 -27.08 -24.25 15.74
N LYS A 85 -26.37 -23.30 16.35
CA LYS A 85 -26.85 -22.57 17.55
C LYS A 85 -28.18 -21.86 17.29
N VAL A 86 -28.37 -21.27 16.11
CA VAL A 86 -29.63 -20.62 15.73
C VAL A 86 -30.78 -21.63 15.62
N LYS A 87 -30.53 -22.82 15.05
CA LYS A 87 -31.53 -23.90 15.02
C LYS A 87 -31.91 -24.32 16.44
N ASP A 88 -30.93 -24.52 17.31
CA ASP A 88 -31.16 -24.88 18.72
C ASP A 88 -31.95 -23.80 19.47
N CYS A 89 -31.63 -22.52 19.25
CA CYS A 89 -32.36 -21.41 19.85
C CYS A 89 -33.82 -21.34 19.42
N ARG A 90 -34.12 -21.67 18.16
CA ARG A 90 -35.50 -21.70 17.65
C ARG A 90 -36.36 -22.80 18.26
N ALA A 91 -35.73 -23.87 18.75
CA ALA A 91 -36.44 -24.95 19.44
C ALA A 91 -36.78 -24.60 20.90
N ARG A 92 -36.28 -23.48 21.45
CA ARG A 92 -36.50 -23.06 22.83
C ARG A 92 -37.62 -22.00 22.92
N PHE A 93 -38.27 -21.92 24.08
CA PHE A 93 -39.31 -20.91 24.34
C PHE A 93 -38.78 -19.47 24.44
N VAL A 94 -37.52 -19.28 24.90
CA VAL A 94 -36.89 -17.95 25.05
C VAL A 94 -35.93 -17.68 23.89
N VAL A 95 -36.50 -17.49 22.70
CA VAL A 95 -35.74 -17.37 21.44
C VAL A 95 -34.87 -16.11 21.40
N THR A 96 -35.37 -14.98 21.89
CA THR A 96 -34.72 -13.66 21.74
C THR A 96 -33.36 -13.60 22.42
N THR A 97 -33.29 -13.88 23.73
CA THR A 97 -32.03 -13.88 24.48
C THR A 97 -31.04 -14.93 23.95
N CYS A 98 -31.54 -16.09 23.52
CA CYS A 98 -30.69 -17.13 22.93
C CYS A 98 -30.05 -16.67 21.61
N LEU A 99 -30.83 -16.02 20.73
CA LEU A 99 -30.31 -15.48 19.47
C LEU A 99 -29.30 -14.36 19.69
N GLU A 100 -29.54 -13.46 20.65
CA GLU A 100 -28.58 -12.40 21.00
C GLU A 100 -27.24 -12.98 21.48
N GLN A 101 -27.27 -14.01 22.32
CA GLN A 101 -26.07 -14.72 22.77
C GLN A 101 -25.36 -15.42 21.61
N ALA A 102 -26.09 -16.06 20.70
CA ALA A 102 -25.51 -16.68 19.50
C ALA A 102 -24.84 -15.65 18.59
N GLN A 103 -25.43 -14.46 18.44
CA GLN A 103 -24.84 -13.35 17.68
C GLN A 103 -23.58 -12.81 18.34
N ALA A 104 -23.61 -12.56 19.66
CA ALA A 104 -22.45 -12.11 20.43
C ALA A 104 -21.28 -13.10 20.29
N TRP A 105 -21.57 -14.39 20.46
CA TRP A 105 -20.59 -15.46 20.27
C TRP A 105 -19.98 -15.47 18.86
N ARG A 106 -20.80 -15.29 17.81
CA ARG A 106 -20.30 -15.23 16.42
C ARG A 106 -19.34 -14.05 16.22
N ILE A 107 -19.66 -12.89 16.77
CA ILE A 107 -18.81 -11.69 16.66
C ILE A 107 -17.46 -11.95 17.34
N GLU A 108 -17.47 -12.49 18.56
CA GLU A 108 -16.25 -12.83 19.29
C GLU A 108 -15.41 -13.89 18.57
N ALA A 109 -16.04 -14.94 18.05
CA ALA A 109 -15.36 -16.01 17.30
C ALA A 109 -14.76 -15.52 15.97
N LEU A 110 -15.43 -14.60 15.27
CA LEU A 110 -14.94 -14.03 14.01
C LEU A 110 -13.82 -13.00 14.20
N HIS A 111 -13.77 -12.32 15.36
CA HIS A 111 -12.81 -11.25 15.60
C HIS A 111 -11.33 -11.65 15.41
N PRO A 112 -10.81 -12.77 15.97
CA PRO A 112 -9.43 -13.18 15.73
C PRO A 112 -9.17 -13.55 14.26
N ILE A 113 -10.14 -14.16 13.58
CA ILE A 113 -10.03 -14.51 12.14
C ILE A 113 -9.92 -13.24 11.30
N GLN A 114 -10.74 -12.22 11.59
CA GLN A 114 -10.68 -10.93 10.89
C GLN A 114 -9.35 -10.20 11.13
N ARG A 115 -8.76 -10.33 12.32
CA ARG A 115 -7.43 -9.77 12.60
C ARG A 115 -6.35 -10.42 11.71
N GLN A 116 -6.32 -11.75 11.66
CA GLN A 116 -5.40 -12.50 10.80
C GLN A 116 -5.58 -12.15 9.32
N GLU A 117 -6.82 -12.03 8.84
CA GLU A 117 -7.10 -11.64 7.46
C GLU A 117 -6.61 -10.20 7.14
N LYS A 118 -6.74 -9.27 8.09
CA LYS A 118 -6.20 -7.91 7.94
C LYS A 118 -4.67 -7.90 7.85
N GLU A 119 -4.00 -8.73 8.66
CA GLU A 119 -2.54 -8.87 8.64
C GLU A 119 -2.05 -9.42 7.28
N VAL A 120 -2.66 -10.51 6.80
CA VAL A 120 -2.35 -11.07 5.47
C VAL A 120 -2.59 -10.04 4.36
N ASN A 121 -3.72 -9.33 4.40
CA ASN A 121 -4.02 -8.29 3.41
C ASN A 121 -3.06 -7.08 3.48
N ALA A 122 -2.53 -6.75 4.66
CA ALA A 122 -1.54 -5.69 4.81
C ALA A 122 -0.21 -6.08 4.17
N LEU A 123 0.25 -7.32 4.41
CA LEU A 123 1.46 -7.86 3.79
C LEU A 123 1.36 -7.87 2.25
N GLU A 124 0.22 -8.27 1.69
CA GLU A 124 0.03 -8.23 0.24
C GLU A 124 -0.02 -6.82 -0.34
N ARG A 125 -0.53 -5.84 0.42
CA ARG A 125 -0.48 -4.44 -0.02
C ARG A 125 0.97 -3.93 -0.05
N GLN A 126 1.79 -4.31 0.92
CA GLN A 126 3.22 -3.99 0.95
C GLN A 126 3.94 -4.62 -0.25
N GLN A 127 3.76 -5.93 -0.46
CA GLN A 127 4.36 -6.64 -1.60
C GLN A 127 3.99 -6.03 -2.96
N ARG A 128 2.72 -5.66 -3.15
CA ARG A 128 2.29 -4.98 -4.38
C ARG A 128 2.89 -3.59 -4.53
N ALA A 129 3.00 -2.84 -3.44
CA ALA A 129 3.62 -1.53 -3.45
C ALA A 129 5.12 -1.63 -3.80
N ASP A 130 5.83 -2.61 -3.25
CA ASP A 130 7.25 -2.85 -3.52
C ASP A 130 7.46 -3.28 -4.97
N ALA A 131 6.69 -4.26 -5.46
CA ALA A 131 6.73 -4.66 -6.86
C ALA A 131 6.40 -3.50 -7.82
N GLN A 132 5.54 -2.56 -7.42
CA GLN A 132 5.26 -1.37 -8.22
C GLN A 132 6.41 -0.36 -8.18
N ARG A 133 7.06 -0.16 -7.03
CA ARG A 133 8.26 0.67 -6.91
C ARG A 133 9.38 0.15 -7.79
N GLU A 134 9.63 -1.15 -7.79
CA GLU A 134 10.63 -1.79 -8.66
C GLU A 134 10.33 -1.55 -10.14
N ARG A 135 9.07 -1.70 -10.57
CA ARG A 135 8.66 -1.41 -11.96
C ARG A 135 8.86 0.05 -12.34
N ILE A 136 8.61 0.99 -11.42
CA ILE A 136 8.83 2.42 -11.67
C ILE A 136 10.32 2.69 -11.80
N GLN A 137 11.14 2.18 -10.88
CA GLN A 137 12.60 2.34 -10.94
C GLN A 137 13.21 1.74 -12.22
N ALA A 138 12.71 0.59 -12.67
CA ALA A 138 13.14 0.00 -13.95
C ALA A 138 12.82 0.94 -15.12
N LYS A 139 11.59 1.46 -15.18
CA LYS A 139 11.19 2.44 -16.22
C LYS A 139 11.99 3.72 -16.16
N ASP A 140 12.32 4.21 -14.97
CA ASP A 140 13.10 5.44 -14.80
C ASP A 140 14.54 5.25 -15.31
N LYS A 141 15.13 4.07 -15.07
CA LYS A 141 16.45 3.71 -15.63
C LYS A 141 16.39 3.62 -17.15
N ASP A 142 15.39 2.93 -17.71
CA ASP A 142 15.20 2.81 -19.16
C ASP A 142 15.00 4.19 -19.80
N ALA A 143 14.21 5.07 -19.17
CA ALA A 143 13.98 6.43 -19.63
C ALA A 143 15.27 7.29 -19.58
N ALA A 144 16.08 7.15 -18.53
CA ALA A 144 17.36 7.83 -18.42
C ALA A 144 18.36 7.36 -19.49
N GLU A 145 18.42 6.05 -19.75
CA GLU A 145 19.23 5.49 -20.82
C GLU A 145 18.79 6.01 -22.20
N GLN A 146 17.48 6.01 -22.48
CA GLN A 146 16.94 6.55 -23.73
C GLN A 146 17.25 8.04 -23.89
N ALA A 147 17.09 8.83 -22.83
CA ALA A 147 17.43 10.25 -22.85
C ALA A 147 18.93 10.47 -23.16
N SER A 148 19.82 9.66 -22.58
CA SER A 148 21.26 9.74 -22.88
C SER A 148 21.58 9.36 -24.33
N ARG A 149 20.93 8.33 -24.89
CA ARG A 149 21.09 7.93 -26.30
C ARG A 149 20.64 9.05 -27.24
N HIS A 150 19.45 9.61 -27.00
CA HIS A 150 18.94 10.74 -27.79
C HIS A 150 19.83 11.99 -27.68
N GLY A 151 20.38 12.28 -26.50
CA GLY A 151 21.33 13.38 -26.32
C GLY A 151 22.61 13.18 -27.12
N ASN A 152 23.20 11.97 -27.07
CA ASN A 152 24.41 11.64 -27.81
C ASN A 152 24.19 11.66 -29.33
N ASP A 153 23.05 11.16 -29.81
CA ASP A 153 22.69 11.20 -31.23
C ASP A 153 22.53 12.64 -31.72
N ALA A 154 21.91 13.52 -30.92
CA ALA A 154 21.79 14.93 -31.25
C ALA A 154 23.15 15.64 -31.32
N VAL A 155 24.05 15.37 -30.37
CA VAL A 155 25.42 15.93 -30.38
C VAL A 155 26.21 15.42 -31.58
N LYS A 156 26.11 14.12 -31.89
CA LYS A 156 26.79 13.51 -33.05
C LYS A 156 26.25 14.03 -34.38
N ALA A 157 24.95 14.31 -34.47
CA ALA A 157 24.34 14.96 -35.62
C ALA A 157 24.88 16.40 -35.80
N ALA A 158 25.07 17.15 -34.73
CA ALA A 158 25.65 18.50 -34.77
C ALA A 158 27.15 18.50 -35.12
N ALA A 159 27.90 17.47 -34.73
CA ALA A 159 29.34 17.37 -34.96
C ALA A 159 29.74 16.84 -36.36
N ARG A 160 28.80 16.34 -37.17
CA ARG A 160 29.09 15.97 -38.55
C ARG A 160 29.36 17.25 -39.36
N PRO A 161 30.58 17.47 -39.90
CA PRO A 161 30.82 18.57 -40.83
C PRO A 161 29.96 18.30 -42.06
N GLY A 162 28.85 19.02 -42.17
CA GLY A 162 28.07 19.01 -43.40
C GLY A 162 28.97 19.52 -44.53
N PRO A 163 28.91 18.92 -45.74
CA PRO A 163 29.41 19.63 -46.92
C PRO A 163 28.75 21.02 -46.92
N ALA A 164 29.47 22.04 -47.38
CA ALA A 164 28.95 23.39 -47.60
C ALA A 164 27.83 23.34 -48.67
N ALA A 165 26.69 22.76 -48.29
CA ALA A 165 25.48 22.74 -49.04
C ALA A 165 24.84 24.10 -48.80
N SER A 166 24.57 24.81 -49.89
CA SER A 166 23.75 26.00 -49.89
C SER A 166 22.57 25.79 -48.94
N LEU A 167 22.42 26.68 -47.98
CA LEU A 167 21.28 26.70 -47.06
C LEU A 167 20.02 26.57 -47.92
N PRO A 168 19.27 25.45 -47.86
CA PRO A 168 17.95 25.44 -48.46
C PRO A 168 17.18 26.57 -47.76
N PRO A 169 16.47 27.43 -48.51
CA PRO A 169 15.75 28.56 -47.92
C PRO A 169 14.90 28.02 -46.78
N SER A 170 15.01 28.65 -45.60
CA SER A 170 14.34 28.22 -44.38
C SER A 170 12.92 27.79 -44.69
N ARG A 171 12.69 26.47 -44.80
CA ARG A 171 11.34 25.93 -44.89
C ARG A 171 10.79 26.10 -43.50
N THR A 172 10.23 27.30 -43.25
CA THR A 172 9.29 27.51 -42.16
C THR A 172 8.35 26.31 -42.23
N PRO A 173 8.27 25.44 -41.21
CA PRO A 173 7.25 24.42 -41.20
C PRO A 173 5.96 25.16 -41.50
N ARG A 174 5.32 24.79 -42.62
CA ARG A 174 4.07 25.41 -43.04
C ARG A 174 3.05 24.91 -42.02
N ALA A 175 3.09 25.52 -40.83
CA ALA A 175 2.19 25.26 -39.74
C ALA A 175 0.82 25.40 -40.37
N HIS A 176 0.03 24.33 -40.36
CA HIS A 176 -1.36 24.41 -40.76
C HIS A 176 -2.08 25.04 -39.55
N PRO A 177 -2.29 26.37 -39.50
CA PRO A 177 -2.86 27.01 -38.31
C PRO A 177 -4.22 26.42 -37.97
N ALA A 178 -5.01 26.09 -39.00
CA ALA A 178 -6.31 25.46 -38.86
C ALA A 178 -6.28 24.06 -38.19
N GLN A 179 -5.19 23.29 -38.32
CA GLN A 179 -5.07 22.00 -37.61
C GLN A 179 -4.70 22.21 -36.15
N HIS A 180 -3.81 23.16 -35.87
CA HIS A 180 -3.44 23.52 -34.51
C HIS A 180 -4.64 24.07 -33.72
N GLU A 181 -5.42 24.98 -34.31
CA GLU A 181 -6.66 25.51 -33.71
C GLU A 181 -7.66 24.40 -33.36
N ARG A 182 -7.89 23.45 -34.27
CA ARG A 182 -8.76 22.28 -34.01
C ARG A 182 -8.22 21.42 -32.87
N GLN A 183 -6.91 21.28 -32.74
CA GLN A 183 -6.30 20.51 -31.67
C GLN A 183 -6.45 21.23 -30.32
N VAL A 184 -6.23 22.54 -30.28
CA VAL A 184 -6.42 23.37 -29.09
C VAL A 184 -7.89 23.33 -28.65
N GLN A 185 -8.85 23.47 -29.57
CA GLN A 185 -10.28 23.37 -29.26
C GLN A 185 -10.66 21.99 -28.68
N ARG A 186 -10.10 20.90 -29.22
CA ARG A 186 -10.33 19.55 -28.66
C ARG A 186 -9.78 19.41 -27.25
N GLN A 187 -8.57 19.92 -27.00
CA GLN A 187 -7.97 19.89 -25.66
C GLN A 187 -8.76 20.74 -24.66
N GLN A 188 -9.24 21.91 -25.07
CA GLN A 188 -10.11 22.77 -24.25
C GLN A 188 -11.43 22.07 -23.93
N ALA A 189 -12.11 21.50 -24.92
CA ALA A 189 -13.37 20.78 -24.71
C ALA A 189 -13.18 19.55 -23.80
N GLU A 190 -12.07 18.82 -23.93
CA GLU A 190 -11.75 17.69 -23.04
C GLU A 190 -11.45 18.17 -21.61
N ALA A 191 -10.71 19.26 -21.45
CA ALA A 191 -10.41 19.86 -20.16
C ALA A 191 -11.69 20.35 -19.45
N GLU A 192 -12.62 20.97 -20.19
CA GLU A 192 -13.92 21.40 -19.68
C GLU A 192 -14.78 20.22 -19.23
N ARG A 193 -14.82 19.13 -20.02
CA ARG A 193 -15.52 17.88 -19.63
C ARG A 193 -14.96 17.29 -18.34
N LYS A 194 -13.63 17.18 -18.24
CA LYS A 194 -12.96 16.69 -17.01
C LYS A 194 -13.19 17.62 -15.82
N ALA A 195 -13.22 18.94 -16.04
CA ALA A 195 -13.52 19.90 -14.99
C ALA A 195 -14.98 19.77 -14.50
N ALA A 196 -15.93 19.56 -15.41
CA ALA A 196 -17.33 19.32 -15.07
C ALA A 196 -17.52 18.01 -14.28
N GLU A 197 -16.88 16.93 -14.71
CA GLU A 197 -16.88 15.64 -14.01
C GLU A 197 -16.33 15.78 -12.57
N ARG A 198 -15.23 16.51 -12.39
CA ARG A 198 -14.66 16.79 -11.06
C ARG A 198 -15.61 17.59 -10.17
N ARG A 199 -16.36 18.55 -10.73
CA ARG A 199 -17.38 19.31 -9.98
C ARG A 199 -18.54 18.41 -9.55
N GLN A 200 -19.02 17.54 -10.43
CA GLN A 200 -20.05 16.55 -10.10
C GLN A 200 -19.59 15.60 -9.00
N ALA A 201 -18.41 14.98 -9.16
CA ALA A 201 -17.86 14.08 -8.14
C ALA A 201 -17.57 14.78 -6.79
N ALA A 202 -17.31 16.09 -6.79
CA ALA A 202 -17.21 16.88 -5.56
C ALA A 202 -18.58 17.12 -4.91
N ALA A 203 -19.60 17.45 -5.71
CA ALA A 203 -20.98 17.61 -5.24
C ALA A 203 -21.53 16.30 -4.65
N ASP A 204 -21.30 15.16 -5.32
CA ASP A 204 -21.75 13.85 -4.84
C ASP A 204 -21.10 13.48 -3.50
N ARG A 205 -19.81 13.76 -3.34
CA ARG A 205 -19.10 13.55 -2.07
C ARG A 205 -19.63 14.45 -0.96
N ALA A 206 -19.96 15.70 -1.26
CA ALA A 206 -20.57 16.61 -0.29
C ALA A 206 -21.97 16.13 0.13
N ALA A 207 -22.80 15.69 -0.83
CA ALA A 207 -24.12 15.15 -0.57
C ALA A 207 -24.07 13.87 0.29
N ALA A 208 -23.16 12.95 -0.03
CA ALA A 208 -22.96 11.73 0.76
C ALA A 208 -22.50 12.03 2.20
N GLN A 209 -21.63 13.02 2.39
CA GLN A 209 -21.22 13.46 3.73
C GLN A 209 -22.38 14.06 4.52
N GLU A 210 -23.23 14.86 3.88
CA GLU A 210 -24.41 15.43 4.52
C GLU A 210 -25.40 14.34 4.95
N GLU A 211 -25.63 13.33 4.10
CA GLU A 211 -26.47 12.19 4.45
C GLU A 211 -25.91 11.42 5.65
N GLN A 212 -24.60 11.16 5.67
CA GLN A 212 -23.95 10.52 6.83
C GLN A 212 -24.12 11.34 8.11
N GLN A 213 -24.00 12.67 8.04
CA GLN A 213 -24.23 13.55 9.19
C GLN A 213 -25.69 13.51 9.66
N ARG A 214 -26.67 13.49 8.74
CA ARG A 214 -28.09 13.35 9.08
C ARG A 214 -28.36 12.00 9.76
N GLN A 215 -27.80 10.91 9.23
CA GLN A 215 -27.93 9.59 9.84
C GLN A 215 -27.28 9.53 11.23
N ALA A 216 -26.10 10.13 11.41
CA ALA A 216 -25.43 10.20 12.70
C ALA A 216 -26.23 11.01 13.73
N ARG A 217 -26.82 12.14 13.33
CA ARG A 217 -27.72 12.94 14.19
C ARG A 217 -28.95 12.15 14.60
N GLN A 218 -29.64 11.50 13.66
CA GLN A 218 -30.80 10.66 13.97
C GLN A 218 -30.44 9.50 14.93
N GLN A 219 -29.26 8.90 14.77
CA GLN A 219 -28.79 7.86 15.69
C GLN A 219 -28.50 8.43 17.09
N ALA A 220 -27.90 9.62 17.18
CA ALA A 220 -27.64 10.30 18.44
C ALA A 220 -28.95 10.66 19.16
N GLU A 221 -29.94 11.19 18.44
CA GLU A 221 -31.29 11.49 18.98
C GLU A 221 -31.98 10.23 19.48
N LYS A 222 -31.95 9.13 18.71
CA LYS A 222 -32.50 7.83 19.15
C LYS A 222 -31.81 7.29 20.40
N ARG A 223 -30.50 7.50 20.55
CA ARG A 223 -29.75 7.10 21.77
C ARG A 223 -30.10 8.00 22.94
N ALA A 224 -30.20 9.31 22.74
CA ALA A 224 -30.60 10.27 23.77
C ALA A 224 -32.01 9.98 24.29
N GLY A 225 -32.98 9.76 23.39
CA GLY A 225 -34.36 9.42 23.77
C GLY A 225 -34.48 8.12 24.57
N LYS A 226 -33.65 7.10 24.26
CA LYS A 226 -33.58 5.85 25.04
C LYS A 226 -32.94 6.04 26.42
N ALA A 227 -32.02 6.98 26.58
CA ALA A 227 -31.36 7.27 27.85
C ALA A 227 -32.24 8.11 28.79
N SER A 228 -33.11 8.97 28.24
CA SER A 228 -34.00 9.85 29.00
C SER A 228 -35.28 9.19 29.48
N ASP A 229 -35.55 7.92 29.15
CA ASP A 229 -36.79 7.22 29.52
C ASP A 229 -36.75 6.87 31.03
N PRO A 230 -37.40 7.67 31.93
CA PRO A 230 -37.20 7.58 33.37
C PRO A 230 -37.85 6.34 33.98
N LYS A 231 -38.61 5.56 33.19
CA LYS A 231 -39.22 4.31 33.64
C LYS A 231 -38.24 3.14 33.74
N ARG A 232 -36.98 3.32 33.34
CA ARG A 232 -35.93 2.29 33.38
C ARG A 232 -34.81 2.57 34.38
N THR A 233 -34.96 3.53 35.28
CA THR A 233 -34.14 3.56 36.51
C THR A 233 -34.46 2.30 37.29
N ALA A 234 -33.52 1.34 37.26
CA ALA A 234 -33.55 0.20 38.16
C ALA A 234 -33.79 0.72 39.59
N PRO A 235 -34.63 0.04 40.39
CA PRO A 235 -34.82 0.44 41.78
C PRO A 235 -33.46 0.58 42.43
N VAL A 236 -33.20 1.76 43.00
CA VAL A 236 -32.01 2.02 43.80
C VAL A 236 -32.01 0.98 44.90
N HIS A 237 -31.23 -0.09 44.70
CA HIS A 237 -31.02 -1.08 45.73
C HIS A 237 -30.44 -0.32 46.91
N LEU A 238 -31.21 -0.26 48.00
CA LEU A 238 -30.74 0.20 49.29
C LEU A 238 -29.38 -0.45 49.55
N PRO A 239 -28.37 0.30 50.02
CA PRO A 239 -27.07 -0.27 50.32
C PRO A 239 -27.27 -1.43 51.29
N THR A 240 -27.11 -2.66 50.80
CA THR A 240 -27.06 -3.82 51.66
C THR A 240 -25.82 -3.65 52.52
N PRO A 241 -25.95 -3.60 53.86
CA PRO A 241 -24.81 -3.44 54.74
C PRO A 241 -23.78 -4.52 54.43
N SER A 242 -22.52 -4.13 54.37
CA SER A 242 -21.46 -5.10 54.13
C SER A 242 -21.43 -6.08 55.30
N ALA A 243 -21.02 -7.33 55.07
CA ALA A 243 -20.94 -8.34 56.13
C ALA A 243 -20.07 -7.91 57.33
N SER A 244 -19.21 -6.91 57.14
CA SER A 244 -18.42 -6.26 58.19
C SER A 244 -19.28 -5.47 59.18
N ASP A 245 -20.34 -4.81 58.72
CA ASP A 245 -21.22 -3.97 59.55
C ASP A 245 -22.15 -4.79 60.45
N ILE A 246 -22.42 -6.04 60.08
CA ILE A 246 -23.24 -6.96 60.88
C ILE A 246 -22.44 -7.55 62.05
N ARG A 247 -21.11 -7.65 61.92
CA ARG A 247 -20.22 -8.22 62.95
C ARG A 247 -19.89 -7.27 64.10
N SER A 248 -20.15 -5.98 63.94
CA SER A 248 -19.87 -4.97 64.99
C SER A 248 -21.02 -4.78 65.98
N ILE A 249 -22.14 -5.49 65.83
CA ILE A 249 -23.27 -5.41 66.75
C ILE A 249 -22.99 -6.30 67.98
N PRO A 250 -22.86 -5.73 69.18
CA PRO A 250 -22.55 -6.50 70.39
C PRO A 250 -23.73 -7.40 70.78
N PRO A 251 -23.48 -8.65 71.20
CA PRO A 251 -24.52 -9.53 71.70
C PRO A 251 -25.08 -8.97 73.02
N ARG A 252 -26.42 -8.98 73.15
CA ARG A 252 -27.13 -8.67 74.39
C ARG A 252 -27.10 -9.84 75.35
#